data_AF-A0A956E0D5-F1
#
_entry.id   AF-A0A956E0D5-F1
#
_cell.length_a   1.000
_cell.length_b   1.000
_cell.length_c   1.000
_cell.angle_alpha   90.00
_cell.angle_beta   90.00
_cell.angle_gamma   90.00
#
_symmetry.space_group_name_H-M   'P 1'
#
loop_
_entity.id
_entity.type
_entity.pdbx_description
1 polymer ?
#
loop_
_entity_poly.entity_id
_entity_poly.type
_entity_poly.pdbx_seq_one_letter_code
_entity_poly.pdbx_strand_id
1 'polypeptide(L)'
;MHALYVFSVWLHILAATVWIGGMLFLVLVIVPWLRRGGSSDAAVFLRETGERFRNVGWACFVILAITGTSNLWARGVRLSDFTRAEWLQSPFGKMVIVKLSAFLLVLLVSAAHDFVVG
;
A
#
# COMPACT_ATOMS: atom_id res chain seq x y z
N MET A 1 24.93 1.67 9.48
CA MET A 1 24.05 1.74 8.28
C MET A 1 23.21 0.48 8.07
N HIS A 2 23.73 -0.74 8.26
CA HIS A 2 22.96 -1.98 8.07
C HIS A 2 21.69 -2.08 8.94
N ALA A 3 21.78 -1.74 10.24
CA ALA A 3 20.63 -1.78 11.14
C ALA A 3 19.46 -0.86 10.71
N LEU A 4 19.77 0.33 10.19
CA LEU A 4 18.76 1.28 9.69
C LEU A 4 18.05 0.74 8.44
N TYR A 5 18.80 0.09 7.54
CA TYR A 5 18.23 -0.56 6.37
C TYR A 5 17.30 -1.72 6.77
N VAL A 6 17.74 -2.59 7.68
CA VAL A 6 16.91 -3.70 8.19
C VAL A 6 15.64 -3.17 8.85
N PHE A 7 15.75 -2.13 9.68
CA PHE A 7 14.60 -1.49 10.29
C PHE A 7 13.62 -0.91 9.25
N SER A 8 14.13 -0.24 8.21
CA SER A 8 13.30 0.29 7.13
C SER A 8 12.57 -0.82 6.35
N VAL A 9 13.24 -1.94 6.07
CA VAL A 9 12.63 -3.11 5.44
C VAL A 9 11.57 -3.73 6.34
N TRP A 10 11.87 -3.90 7.63
CA TRP A 10 10.91 -4.42 8.61
C TRP A 10 9.66 -3.55 8.67
N LEU A 11 9.82 -2.23 8.77
CA LEU A 11 8.71 -1.28 8.81
C LEU A 11 7.91 -1.27 7.50
N HIS A 12 8.58 -1.39 6.34
CA HIS A 12 7.92 -1.51 5.03
C HIS A 12 7.03 -2.74 4.97
N ILE A 13 7.54 -3.90 5.42
CA ILE A 13 6.77 -5.16 5.42
C ILE A 13 5.62 -5.06 6.41
N LEU A 14 5.83 -4.49 7.60
CA LEU A 14 4.77 -4.30 8.59
C LEU A 14 3.63 -3.42 8.06
N ALA A 15 3.95 -2.30 7.41
CA ALA A 15 2.94 -1.44 6.79
C ALA A 15 2.17 -2.16 5.68
N ALA A 16 2.87 -2.96 4.85
CA ALA A 16 2.23 -3.76 3.81
C ALA A 16 1.28 -4.82 4.40
N THR A 17 1.71 -5.54 5.44
CA THR A 17 0.89 -6.59 6.05
C THR A 17 -0.31 -6.03 6.81
N VAL A 18 -0.16 -4.90 7.50
CA VAL A 18 -1.28 -4.21 8.17
C VAL A 18 -2.33 -3.76 7.14
N TRP A 19 -1.90 -3.13 6.05
CA TRP A 19 -2.82 -2.67 5.00
C TRP A 19 -3.53 -3.83 4.29
N ILE A 20 -2.78 -4.81 3.78
CA ILE A 20 -3.36 -5.96 3.06
C ILE A 20 -4.22 -6.80 4.01
N GLY A 21 -3.72 -7.09 5.22
CA GLY A 21 -4.42 -7.90 6.21
C GLY A 21 -5.72 -7.24 6.68
N GLY A 22 -5.71 -5.93 6.94
CA GLY A 22 -6.92 -5.19 7.30
C GLY A 22 -7.97 -5.20 6.19
N MET A 23 -7.57 -5.01 4.93
CA MET A 23 -8.47 -5.07 3.79
C MET A 23 -9.10 -6.46 3.62
N LEU A 24 -8.28 -7.51 3.72
CA LEU A 24 -8.75 -8.89 3.67
C LEU A 24 -9.70 -9.21 4.82
N PHE A 25 -9.42 -8.74 6.02
CA PHE A 25 -10.31 -8.93 7.17
C PHE A 25 -11.68 -8.26 6.95
N LEU A 26 -11.70 -7.02 6.44
CA LEU A 26 -12.95 -6.33 6.13
C LEU A 26 -13.77 -7.09 5.08
N VAL A 27 -13.14 -7.48 3.96
CA VAL A 27 -13.83 -8.10 2.82
C VAL A 27 -14.23 -9.55 3.08
N LEU A 28 -13.38 -10.34 3.74
CA LEU A 28 -13.59 -11.79 3.91
C LEU A 28 -14.33 -12.15 5.20
N VAL A 29 -14.28 -11.30 6.23
CA VAL A 29 -14.88 -11.60 7.55
C VAL A 29 -16.04 -10.66 7.84
N ILE A 30 -15.81 -9.35 7.83
CA ILE A 30 -16.80 -8.37 8.28
C ILE A 30 -17.98 -8.26 7.29
N VAL A 31 -17.69 -8.07 6.00
CA VAL A 31 -18.74 -7.91 4.97
C VAL A 31 -19.68 -9.13 4.90
N PRO A 32 -19.20 -10.38 4.84
CA PRO A 32 -20.09 -11.55 4.78
C PRO A 32 -20.89 -11.74 6.06
N TRP A 33 -20.32 -11.42 7.21
CA TRP A 33 -21.02 -11.49 8.50
C TRP A 33 -22.17 -10.47 8.57
N LEU A 34 -21.91 -9.22 8.20
CA LEU A 34 -22.90 -8.14 8.19
C LEU A 34 -24.05 -8.40 7.20
N ARG A 35 -23.74 -8.94 6.01
CA ARG A 35 -24.76 -9.26 4.99
C ARG A 35 -25.80 -10.29 5.44
N ARG A 36 -25.49 -11.13 6.44
CA ARG A 36 -26.45 -12.11 6.99
C ARG A 36 -27.47 -11.48 7.94
N GLY A 37 -27.15 -10.33 8.54
CA GLY A 37 -27.99 -9.67 9.55
C GLY A 37 -29.09 -8.75 9.01
N GLY A 38 -28.99 -8.31 7.75
CA GLY A 38 -30.07 -7.64 7.00
C GLY A 38 -30.58 -6.29 7.52
N SER A 39 -29.91 -5.64 8.48
CA SER A 39 -30.37 -4.36 9.07
C SER A 39 -29.69 -3.12 8.46
N SER A 40 -30.35 -1.96 8.56
CA SER A 40 -29.77 -0.66 8.21
C SER A 40 -28.48 -0.35 8.97
N ASP A 41 -28.39 -0.83 10.22
CA ASP A 41 -27.24 -0.60 11.10
C ASP A 41 -25.97 -1.27 10.57
N ALA A 42 -26.11 -2.36 9.81
CA ALA A 42 -24.98 -3.05 9.20
C ALA A 42 -24.28 -2.20 8.13
N ALA A 43 -25.05 -1.42 7.36
CA ALA A 43 -24.50 -0.51 6.35
C ALA A 43 -23.78 0.68 6.99
N VAL A 44 -24.36 1.25 8.05
CA VAL A 44 -23.75 2.34 8.82
C VAL A 44 -22.43 1.88 9.46
N PHE A 45 -22.44 0.71 10.11
CA PHE A 45 -21.24 0.14 10.72
C PHE A 45 -20.13 -0.09 9.69
N LEU A 46 -20.46 -0.62 8.51
CA LEU A 46 -19.48 -0.85 7.46
C LEU A 46 -18.88 0.46 6.95
N ARG A 47 -19.70 1.50 6.77
CA ARG A 47 -19.23 2.83 6.35
C ARG A 47 -18.29 3.44 7.38
N GLU A 48 -18.69 3.48 8.65
CA GLU A 48 -17.85 4.05 9.72
C GLU A 48 -16.53 3.29 9.89
N THR A 49 -16.59 1.96 9.80
CA THR A 49 -15.38 1.13 9.90
C THR A 49 -14.47 1.36 8.70
N GLY A 50 -15.03 1.46 7.49
CA GLY A 50 -14.31 1.79 6.27
C GLY A 50 -13.63 3.16 6.34
N GLU A 51 -14.34 4.19 6.79
CA GLU A 51 -13.80 5.55 6.97
C GLU A 51 -12.65 5.60 7.98
N ARG A 52 -12.73 4.83 9.08
CA ARG A 52 -11.63 4.71 10.04
C ARG A 52 -10.45 3.95 9.45
N PHE A 53 -10.71 2.87 8.74
CA PHE A 53 -9.67 2.07 8.09
C PHE A 53 -8.97 2.86 6.97
N ARG A 54 -9.67 3.75 6.26
CA ARG A 54 -9.08 4.68 5.29
C ARG A 54 -7.90 5.43 5.90
N ASN A 55 -8.07 6.03 7.08
CA ASN A 55 -6.98 6.77 7.73
C ASN A 55 -5.76 5.87 8.02
N VAL A 56 -5.99 4.62 8.43
CA VAL A 56 -4.93 3.63 8.64
C VAL A 56 -4.26 3.26 7.31
N GLY A 57 -5.04 3.06 6.25
CA GLY A 57 -4.55 2.75 4.91
C GLY A 57 -3.64 3.85 4.36
N TRP A 58 -4.05 5.12 4.47
CA TRP A 58 -3.24 6.26 4.06
C TRP A 58 -1.96 6.40 4.89
N ALA A 59 -2.01 6.15 6.20
CA ALA A 59 -0.80 6.10 7.03
C ALA A 59 0.16 4.99 6.55
N CYS A 60 -0.37 3.80 6.23
CA CYS A 60 0.43 2.70 5.68
C CYS A 60 1.05 3.07 4.33
N PHE A 61 0.30 3.74 3.43
CA PHE A 61 0.81 4.19 2.14
C PHE A 61 1.95 5.20 2.26
N VAL A 62 1.84 6.17 3.18
CA VAL A 62 2.92 7.12 3.45
C VAL A 62 4.17 6.38 3.95
N ILE A 63 4.01 5.44 4.88
CA ILE A 63 5.12 4.63 5.39
C ILE A 63 5.74 3.81 4.25
N LEU A 64 4.94 3.17 3.40
CA LEU A 64 5.41 2.38 2.26
C LEU A 64 6.19 3.22 1.25
N ALA A 65 5.73 4.44 0.97
CA ALA A 65 6.41 5.36 0.05
C ALA A 65 7.77 5.81 0.59
N ILE A 66 7.82 6.23 1.86
CA ILE A 66 9.06 6.69 2.51
C ILE A 66 10.06 5.54 2.63
N THR A 67 9.64 4.40 3.18
CA THR A 67 10.50 3.23 3.37
C THR A 67 10.89 2.58 2.04
N GLY A 68 9.99 2.52 1.07
CA GLY A 68 10.29 2.01 -0.27
C GLY A 68 11.36 2.82 -0.99
N THR A 69 11.25 4.15 -0.93
CA THR A 69 12.26 5.07 -1.49
C THR A 69 13.60 4.93 -0.75
N SER A 70 13.57 4.86 0.58
CA SER A 70 14.77 4.69 1.41
C SER A 70 15.48 3.36 1.11
N ASN A 71 14.73 2.28 0.93
CA ASN A 71 15.24 0.95 0.61
C ASN A 71 15.85 0.89 -0.80
N LEU A 72 15.25 1.57 -1.79
CA LEU A 72 15.82 1.70 -3.13
C LEU A 72 17.12 2.51 -3.10
N TRP A 73 17.13 3.61 -2.35
CA TRP A 73 18.32 4.46 -2.20
C TRP A 73 19.49 3.68 -1.55
N ALA A 74 19.20 2.89 -0.50
CA ALA A 74 20.17 2.04 0.17
C ALA A 74 20.74 0.95 -0.76
N ARG A 75 19.98 0.51 -1.77
CA ARG A 75 20.41 -0.43 -2.81
C ARG A 75 21.14 0.24 -3.99
N GLY A 76 21.43 1.55 -3.89
CA GLY A 76 22.18 2.28 -4.90
C GLY A 76 21.34 2.85 -6.04
N VAL A 77 20.01 2.70 -6.02
CA VAL A 77 19.13 3.29 -7.04
C VAL A 77 19.09 4.81 -6.87
N ARG A 78 19.28 5.53 -7.97
CA ARG A 78 19.23 7.00 -8.02
C ARG A 78 18.20 7.47 -9.04
N LEU A 79 17.80 8.73 -8.94
CA LEU A 79 16.89 9.37 -9.88
C LEU A 79 17.43 9.34 -11.32
N SER A 80 18.76 9.44 -11.48
CA SER A 80 19.43 9.34 -12.77
C SER A 80 19.31 7.96 -13.43
N ASP A 81 19.06 6.88 -12.68
CA ASP A 81 18.95 5.55 -13.27
C ASP A 81 17.66 5.38 -14.08
N PHE A 82 16.62 6.16 -13.76
CA PHE A 82 15.35 6.16 -14.49
C PHE A 82 15.45 6.76 -15.90
N THR A 83 16.54 7.47 -16.22
CA THR A 83 16.80 8.00 -17.58
C THR A 83 17.82 7.16 -18.35
N ARG A 84 18.46 6.18 -17.71
CA ARG A 84 19.49 5.32 -18.32
C ARG A 84 18.87 4.09 -18.96
N ALA A 85 18.92 4.01 -20.28
CA ALA A 85 18.36 2.88 -21.05
C ALA A 85 18.94 1.51 -20.61
N GLU A 86 20.23 1.44 -20.33
CA GLU A 86 20.91 0.22 -19.85
C GLU A 86 20.30 -0.31 -18.55
N TRP A 87 20.02 0.59 -17.59
CA TRP A 87 19.43 0.21 -16.32
C TRP A 87 17.98 -0.24 -16.48
N LEU A 88 17.20 0.48 -17.31
CA LEU A 88 15.81 0.13 -17.63
C LEU A 88 15.67 -1.21 -18.36
N GLN A 89 16.66 -1.60 -19.17
CA GLN A 89 16.67 -2.90 -19.84
C GLN A 89 17.10 -4.05 -18.92
N SER A 90 17.80 -3.75 -17.82
CA SER A 90 18.23 -4.74 -16.84
C SER A 90 17.04 -5.43 -16.14
N PRO A 91 17.16 -6.71 -15.75
CA PRO A 91 16.11 -7.41 -15.02
C PRO A 91 15.72 -6.71 -13.71
N PHE A 92 16.71 -6.12 -13.02
CA PHE A 92 16.50 -5.39 -11.77
C PHE A 92 15.70 -4.10 -12.00
N GLY A 93 16.08 -3.30 -13.00
CA GLY A 93 15.37 -2.06 -13.33
C GLY A 93 13.92 -2.32 -13.74
N LYS A 94 13.68 -3.33 -14.58
CA LYS A 94 12.32 -3.76 -14.95
C LYS A 94 11.47 -4.10 -13.72
N MET A 95 12.01 -4.85 -12.77
CA MET A 95 11.29 -5.22 -11.55
C MET A 95 10.94 -4.02 -10.68
N VAL A 96 11.88 -3.07 -10.54
CA VAL A 96 11.64 -1.82 -9.81
C VAL A 96 10.53 -1.01 -10.49
N ILE A 97 10.58 -0.85 -11.81
CA ILE A 97 9.54 -0.14 -12.57
C ILE A 97 8.18 -0.79 -12.36
N VAL A 98 8.06 -2.11 -12.54
CA VAL A 98 6.80 -2.83 -12.32
C VAL A 98 6.29 -2.63 -10.90
N LYS A 99 7.16 -2.73 -9.89
CA LYS A 99 6.78 -2.53 -8.48
C LYS A 99 6.26 -1.11 -8.24
N LEU A 100 6.94 -0.10 -8.76
CA LEU A 100 6.54 1.31 -8.59
C LEU A 100 5.25 1.63 -9.35
N SER A 101 5.09 1.12 -10.58
CA SER A 101 3.86 1.26 -11.35
C SER A 101 2.67 0.59 -10.67
N ALA A 102 2.86 -0.61 -10.11
CA ALA A 102 1.82 -1.29 -9.34
C ALA A 102 1.45 -0.51 -8.07
N PHE A 103 2.43 0.01 -7.34
CA PHE A 103 2.19 0.83 -6.16
C PHE A 103 1.44 2.13 -6.52
N LEU A 104 1.84 2.80 -7.60
CA LEU A 104 1.15 3.99 -8.09
C LEU A 104 -0.29 3.68 -8.51
N LEU A 105 -0.52 2.58 -9.21
CA LEU A 105 -1.86 2.15 -9.59
C LEU A 105 -2.74 1.90 -8.35
N VAL A 106 -2.21 1.21 -7.35
CA VAL A 106 -2.91 1.00 -6.06
C VAL A 106 -3.26 2.33 -5.42
N LEU A 107 -2.32 3.28 -5.34
CA LEU A 107 -2.59 4.61 -4.77
C LEU A 107 -3.69 5.36 -5.53
N LEU A 108 -3.66 5.33 -6.86
CA LEU A 108 -4.67 6.00 -7.68
C LEU A 108 -6.06 5.37 -7.51
N VAL A 109 -6.13 4.04 -7.51
CA VAL A 109 -7.40 3.31 -7.28
C VAL A 109 -7.93 3.59 -5.87
N SER A 110 -7.06 3.54 -4.85
CA SER A 110 -7.45 3.86 -3.48
C SER A 110 -7.91 5.31 -3.33
N ALA A 111 -7.21 6.27 -3.94
CA ALA A 111 -7.64 7.67 -3.92
C ALA A 111 -8.98 7.89 -4.62
N ALA A 112 -9.18 7.28 -5.78
CA ALA A 112 -10.46 7.37 -6.49
C ALA A 112 -11.60 6.76 -5.66
N HIS A 113 -11.38 5.58 -5.08
CA HIS A 113 -12.35 4.92 -4.21
C HIS A 113 -12.69 5.80 -2.99
N ASP A 114 -11.68 6.27 -2.27
CA ASP A 114 -11.83 6.92 -0.97
C ASP A 114 -12.35 8.36 -1.03
N PHE A 115 -12.13 9.07 -2.15
CA PHE A 115 -12.49 10.48 -2.30
C PHE A 115 -13.61 10.73 -3.32
N VAL A 116 -13.85 9.81 -4.27
CA VAL A 116 -14.87 9.99 -5.32
C VAL A 116 -16.06 9.06 -5.11
N VAL A 117 -15.83 7.78 -4.80
CA VAL A 117 -16.91 6.79 -4.69
C VAL A 117 -17.58 6.85 -3.32
N GLY A 118 -16.78 6.95 -2.25
CA GLY A 118 -17.28 6.94 -0.87
C GLY A 118 -17.62 5.54 -0.38
#